data_AF-A0A9E1JEC7-F1
#
_entry.id   AF-A0A9E1JEC7-F1
#
_cell.length_a   1.000
_cell.length_b   1.000
_cell.length_c   1.000
_cell.angle_alpha   90.00
_cell.angle_beta   90.00
_cell.angle_gamma   90.00
#
_symmetry.space_group_name_H-M   'P 1'
#
loop_
_entity.id
_entity.type
_entity.pdbx_description
1 polymer ?
#
loop_
_entity_poly.entity_id
_entity_poly.type
_entity_poly.pdbx_seq_one_letter_code
_entity_poly.pdbx_strand_id
1 'polypeptide(L)'
;IDKAMPRNEKHKHNATRTFQAIRIFINKELEVLKDVLSNSYNILAPKGRLVLLTYHSLEDRVIKDFLAVTDENISTPRNLPIKSEFLKKMFNIVSKSIKPSKDEVSSNPRSRSAKLNILEKANEDYV
;
A
#
# COMPACT_ATOMS: atom_id res chain seq x y z
N ILE A 1 5.87 -28.63 -2.23
CA ILE A 1 5.56 -27.52 -3.17
C ILE A 1 6.01 -27.91 -4.58
N ASP A 2 7.26 -28.31 -4.79
CA ASP A 2 7.77 -28.64 -6.14
C ASP A 2 7.05 -29.81 -6.81
N LYS A 3 6.67 -30.85 -6.06
CA LYS A 3 5.85 -31.97 -6.59
C LYS A 3 4.43 -31.56 -7.04
N ALA A 4 3.92 -30.43 -6.56
CA ALA A 4 2.55 -29.97 -6.82
C ALA A 4 2.49 -28.80 -7.82
N MET A 5 3.62 -28.20 -8.20
CA MET A 5 3.67 -27.10 -9.17
C MET A 5 4.14 -27.60 -10.54
N PRO A 6 3.27 -27.56 -11.59
CA PRO A 6 3.60 -28.08 -12.91
C PRO A 6 4.53 -27.16 -13.73
N ARG A 7 4.73 -25.91 -13.28
CA ARG A 7 5.61 -24.93 -13.95
C ARG A 7 6.48 -24.20 -12.93
N ASN A 8 7.77 -24.10 -13.26
CA ASN A 8 8.75 -23.37 -12.46
C ASN A 8 8.98 -21.98 -13.05
N GLU A 9 9.05 -20.96 -12.20
CA GLU A 9 9.49 -19.63 -12.63
C GLU A 9 11.02 -19.62 -12.78
N LYS A 10 11.52 -19.33 -13.98
CA LYS A 10 12.96 -19.10 -14.18
C LYS A 10 13.39 -17.98 -13.24
N HIS A 11 14.36 -18.26 -12.38
CA HIS A 11 14.97 -17.34 -11.38
C HIS A 11 14.25 -17.16 -10.04
N LYS A 12 13.20 -17.93 -9.71
CA LYS A 12 12.60 -17.90 -8.36
C LYS A 12 12.26 -19.29 -7.87
N HIS A 13 12.67 -19.62 -6.64
CA HIS A 13 12.27 -20.89 -6.03
C HIS A 13 10.75 -20.91 -5.87
N ASN A 14 10.10 -21.98 -6.33
CA ASN A 14 8.65 -22.17 -6.29
C ASN A 14 8.03 -21.88 -4.91
N ALA A 15 8.72 -22.31 -3.85
CA ALA A 15 8.29 -22.11 -2.47
C ALA A 15 8.22 -20.63 -2.05
N THR A 16 8.95 -19.73 -2.69
CA THR A 16 9.04 -18.32 -2.26
C THR A 16 7.66 -17.64 -2.18
N ARG A 17 6.79 -17.87 -3.16
CA ARG A 17 5.42 -17.30 -3.14
C ARG A 17 4.52 -17.98 -2.12
N THR A 18 4.65 -19.29 -1.96
CA THR A 18 3.89 -20.05 -0.97
C THR A 18 4.24 -19.59 0.45
N PHE A 19 5.53 -19.47 0.78
CA PHE A 19 5.97 -18.98 2.09
C PHE A 19 5.58 -17.52 2.29
N GLN A 20 5.63 -16.68 1.24
CA GLN A 20 5.10 -15.32 1.32
C GLN A 20 3.61 -15.32 1.66
N ALA A 21 2.79 -16.13 1.00
CA ALA A 21 1.36 -16.21 1.24
C ALA A 21 1.04 -16.70 2.67
N ILE A 22 1.73 -17.75 3.13
CA ILE A 22 1.60 -18.27 4.49
C ILE A 22 1.97 -17.20 5.52
N ARG A 23 3.09 -16.49 5.31
CA ARG A 23 3.53 -15.42 6.20
C ARG A 23 2.50 -14.28 6.28
N ILE A 24 2.03 -13.81 5.12
CA ILE A 24 0.99 -12.76 5.04
C ILE A 24 -0.26 -13.20 5.82
N PHE A 25 -0.70 -14.45 5.61
CA PHE A 25 -1.91 -14.99 6.22
C PHE A 25 -1.78 -15.14 7.75
N ILE A 26 -0.71 -15.78 8.22
CA ILE A 26 -0.50 -16.04 9.66
C ILE A 26 -0.40 -14.72 10.43
N ASN A 27 0.34 -13.74 9.89
CA ASN A 27 0.57 -12.46 10.55
C ASN A 27 -0.53 -11.42 10.26
N LYS A 28 -1.53 -11.76 9.43
CA LYS A 28 -2.59 -10.84 9.00
C LYS A 28 -2.03 -9.51 8.48
N GLU A 29 -0.96 -9.58 7.68
CA GLU A 29 -0.14 -8.40 7.35
C GLU A 29 -0.93 -7.33 6.58
N LEU A 30 -1.82 -7.76 5.70
CA LEU A 30 -2.62 -6.84 4.88
C LEU A 30 -3.75 -6.20 5.69
N GLU A 31 -4.35 -6.93 6.63
CA GLU A 31 -5.36 -6.42 7.55
C GLU A 31 -4.75 -5.39 8.48
N VAL A 32 -3.61 -5.71 9.09
CA VAL A 32 -2.88 -4.76 9.95
C VAL A 32 -2.51 -3.49 9.19
N LEU A 33 -2.09 -3.60 7.92
CA LEU A 33 -1.81 -2.42 7.10
C LEU A 33 -3.04 -1.53 6.89
N LYS A 34 -4.22 -2.12 6.66
CA LYS A 34 -5.48 -1.36 6.52
C LYS A 34 -5.86 -0.65 7.81
N ASP A 35 -5.68 -1.32 8.95
CA ASP A 35 -5.94 -0.75 10.26
C ASP A 35 -4.98 0.41 10.55
N VAL A 36 -3.69 0.25 10.22
CA VAL A 36 -2.68 1.31 10.35
C VAL A 36 -3.05 2.52 9.49
N LEU A 37 -3.47 2.33 8.24
CA LEU A 37 -3.89 3.43 7.36
C LEU A 37 -5.07 4.21 7.95
N SER A 38 -6.09 3.50 8.42
CA SER A 38 -7.30 4.09 9.01
C SER A 38 -6.99 4.83 10.31
N ASN A 39 -6.26 4.19 11.22
CA ASN A 39 -5.92 4.76 12.53
C ASN A 39 -4.92 5.92 12.41
N SER A 40 -3.99 5.87 11.46
CA SER A 40 -3.02 6.94 11.24
C SER A 40 -3.71 8.26 10.90
N TYR A 41 -4.79 8.23 10.12
CA TYR A 41 -5.56 9.45 9.79
C TYR A 41 -6.12 10.12 11.05
N ASN A 42 -6.61 9.33 12.00
CA ASN A 42 -7.20 9.85 13.25
C ASN A 42 -6.15 10.45 14.18
N ILE A 43 -4.90 9.96 14.13
CA ILE A 43 -3.82 10.37 15.04
C ILE A 43 -2.98 11.52 14.47
N LEU A 44 -2.85 11.59 13.14
CA LEU A 44 -2.04 12.63 12.50
C LEU A 44 -2.67 14.01 12.66
N ALA A 45 -1.83 14.98 13.01
CA ALA A 45 -2.17 16.40 12.91
C ALA A 45 -2.43 16.80 11.44
N PRO A 46 -3.15 17.91 11.18
CA PRO A 46 -3.26 18.47 9.84
C PRO A 46 -1.90 18.64 9.18
N LYS A 47 -1.77 18.26 7.91
CA LYS A 47 -0.49 18.21 7.16
C LYS A 47 0.57 17.25 7.74
N GLY A 48 0.20 16.42 8.71
CA GLY A 48 1.04 15.35 9.23
C GLY A 48 1.32 14.32 8.14
N ARG A 49 2.53 13.76 8.14
CA ARG A 49 2.99 12.80 7.11
C ARG A 49 3.03 11.38 7.64
N LEU A 50 2.47 10.47 6.86
CA LEU A 50 2.60 9.02 7.03
C LEU A 50 3.60 8.50 6.00
N VAL A 51 4.70 7.92 6.50
CA VAL A 51 5.72 7.27 5.67
C VAL A 51 5.57 5.76 5.78
N LEU A 52 5.35 5.09 4.66
CA LEU A 52 5.14 3.64 4.59
C LEU A 52 6.22 3.01 3.72
N LEU A 53 6.90 2.00 4.26
CA LEU A 53 7.85 1.18 3.51
C LEU A 53 7.21 -0.17 3.19
N THR A 54 6.98 -0.45 1.91
CA THR A 54 6.39 -1.72 1.44
C THR A 54 7.41 -2.54 0.68
N TYR A 55 7.34 -3.86 0.78
CA TYR A 55 8.28 -4.79 0.15
C TYR A 55 7.66 -5.64 -0.94
N HIS A 56 6.34 -5.72 -1.00
CA HIS A 56 5.66 -6.46 -2.06
C HIS A 56 4.44 -5.77 -2.63
N SER A 57 4.09 -6.17 -3.85
CA SER A 57 3.01 -5.56 -4.64
C SER A 57 1.64 -5.61 -3.96
N LEU A 58 1.37 -6.59 -3.10
CA LEU A 58 0.10 -6.67 -2.36
C LEU A 58 -0.07 -5.50 -1.37
N GLU A 59 0.99 -5.07 -0.68
CA GLU A 59 0.92 -3.93 0.26
C GLU A 59 0.71 -2.63 -0.51
N ASP A 60 1.46 -2.43 -1.59
CA ASP A 60 1.32 -1.27 -2.49
C ASP A 60 -0.09 -1.18 -3.09
N ARG A 61 -0.70 -2.34 -3.38
CA ARG A 61 -2.09 -2.42 -3.83
C ARG A 61 -3.05 -1.99 -2.71
N VAL A 62 -2.87 -2.49 -1.48
CA VAL A 62 -3.71 -2.09 -0.34
C VAL A 62 -3.66 -0.56 -0.13
N ILE A 63 -2.48 0.06 -0.22
CA ILE A 63 -2.36 1.52 -0.11
C ILE A 63 -3.12 2.23 -1.23
N LYS A 64 -2.98 1.78 -2.48
CA LYS A 64 -3.66 2.38 -3.63
C LYS A 64 -5.17 2.23 -3.56
N ASP A 65 -5.65 1.04 -3.20
CA ASP A 65 -7.09 0.76 -3.06
C ASP A 65 -7.68 1.61 -1.93
N PHE A 66 -6.98 1.73 -0.80
CA PHE A 66 -7.38 2.60 0.31
C PHE A 66 -7.51 4.05 -0.14
N LEU A 67 -6.50 4.58 -0.83
CA LEU A 67 -6.51 5.96 -1.32
C LEU A 67 -7.63 6.19 -2.35
N ALA A 68 -7.87 5.24 -3.25
CA ALA A 68 -8.91 5.33 -4.28
C ALA A 68 -10.32 5.36 -3.68
N VAL A 69 -10.59 4.59 -2.63
CA VAL A 69 -11.89 4.61 -1.91
C VAL A 69 -12.10 5.94 -1.20
N THR A 70 -11.03 6.55 -0.70
CA THR A 70 -11.12 7.84 0.03
C THR A 70 -11.12 9.05 -0.89
N ASP A 71 -10.81 8.91 -2.19
CA ASP A 71 -10.78 10.03 -3.13
C ASP A 71 -12.17 10.27 -3.75
N GLU A 72 -12.71 11.47 -3.54
CA GLU A 72 -13.98 11.96 -4.10
C GLU A 72 -14.06 11.81 -5.63
N ASN A 73 -12.92 11.92 -6.31
CA ASN A 73 -12.85 11.91 -7.78
C ASN A 73 -12.84 10.50 -8.40
N ILE A 74 -12.56 9.46 -7.60
CA ILE A 74 -12.30 8.10 -8.11
C ILE A 74 -13.47 7.16 -7.80
N SER A 75 -14.16 7.34 -6.67
CA SER A 75 -15.21 6.42 -6.24
C SER A 75 -16.63 6.82 -6.64
N THR A 76 -16.84 7.88 -7.42
CA THR A 76 -18.16 8.20 -8.02
C THR A 76 -18.29 7.49 -9.37
N PRO A 77 -19.12 6.42 -9.50
CA PRO A 77 -19.43 5.86 -10.80
C PRO A 77 -20.18 6.92 -11.60
N ARG A 78 -19.75 7.17 -12.84
CA ARG A 78 -20.28 8.22 -13.74
C ARG A 78 -21.81 8.20 -13.94
N ASN A 79 -22.48 7.11 -13.54
CA ASN A 79 -23.91 6.84 -13.71
C ASN A 79 -24.67 6.57 -12.40
N LEU A 80 -24.08 6.76 -11.21
CA LEU A 80 -24.80 6.65 -9.94
C LEU A 80 -24.96 8.03 -9.28
N PRO A 81 -26.15 8.39 -8.79
CA PRO A 81 -26.38 9.63 -8.05
C PRO A 81 -25.88 9.50 -6.61
N ILE A 82 -24.63 9.07 -6.42
CA ILE A 82 -23.95 9.14 -5.13
C ILE A 82 -23.37 10.54 -5.05
N LYS A 83 -23.87 11.36 -4.12
CA LYS A 83 -23.31 12.68 -3.88
C LYS A 83 -21.86 12.54 -3.43
N SER A 84 -20.94 13.25 -4.09
CA SER A 84 -19.54 13.36 -3.71
C SER A 84 -19.34 13.87 -2.28
N GLU A 85 -20.37 14.52 -1.69
CA GLU A 85 -20.43 15.00 -0.30
C GLU A 85 -20.15 13.92 0.77
N PHE A 86 -20.22 12.62 0.46
CA PHE A 86 -20.00 11.54 1.44
C PHE A 86 -18.58 10.97 1.44
N LEU A 87 -17.76 11.29 0.46
CA LEU A 87 -16.37 10.83 0.41
C LEU A 87 -15.51 11.99 0.89
N LYS A 88 -14.75 11.79 1.97
CA LYS A 88 -13.79 12.80 2.46
C LYS A 88 -12.40 12.32 2.12
N LYS A 89 -11.67 13.09 1.30
CA LYS A 89 -10.27 12.80 1.00
C LYS A 89 -9.45 12.74 2.28
N MET A 90 -8.93 11.55 2.61
CA MET A 90 -8.18 11.36 3.86
C MET A 90 -6.70 11.76 3.71
N PHE A 91 -6.08 11.39 2.58
CA PHE A 91 -4.65 11.64 2.35
C PHE A 91 -4.37 12.20 0.96
N ASN A 92 -3.34 13.05 0.89
CA ASN A 92 -2.69 13.49 -0.33
C ASN A 92 -1.43 12.66 -0.58
N ILE A 93 -1.18 12.30 -1.83
CA ILE A 93 0.06 11.64 -2.24
C ILE A 93 1.12 12.72 -2.44
N VAL A 94 2.20 12.70 -1.64
CA VAL A 94 3.27 13.71 -1.73
C VAL A 94 4.16 13.46 -2.93
N SER A 95 4.43 12.20 -3.26
CA SER A 95 5.29 11.82 -4.39
C SER A 95 4.99 10.41 -4.88
N LYS A 96 5.50 10.08 -6.07
CA LYS A 96 5.53 8.69 -6.55
C LYS A 96 6.41 7.85 -5.62
N SER A 97 6.07 6.56 -5.46
CA SER A 97 6.81 5.65 -4.58
C SER A 97 8.31 5.66 -4.91
N ILE A 98 9.14 5.94 -3.90
CA ILE A 98 10.59 6.03 -4.03
C ILE A 98 11.17 4.62 -3.95
N LYS A 99 12.10 4.30 -4.86
CA LYS A 99 12.79 3.01 -4.92
C LYS A 99 14.21 3.15 -4.37
N PRO A 100 14.80 2.06 -3.83
CA PRO A 100 16.18 2.07 -3.36
C PRO A 100 17.16 2.37 -4.51
N SER A 101 18.30 2.95 -4.18
CA SER A 101 19.40 3.16 -5.13
C SER A 101 20.14 1.84 -5.43
N LYS A 102 20.95 1.83 -6.49
CA LYS A 102 21.79 0.65 -6.79
C LYS A 102 22.79 0.34 -5.67
N ASP A 103 23.36 1.39 -5.08
CA ASP A 103 24.34 1.26 -3.99
C ASP A 103 23.68 0.69 -2.73
N GLU A 104 22.46 1.14 -2.42
CA GLU A 104 21.65 0.60 -1.32
C GLU A 104 21.30 -0.88 -1.54
N VAL A 105 20.93 -1.26 -2.76
CA VAL A 105 20.64 -2.67 -3.08
C VAL A 105 21.91 -3.53 -2.99
N SER A 106 23.08 -2.99 -3.33
CA SER A 106 24.35 -3.72 -3.22
C SER A 106 24.76 -3.97 -1.77
N SER A 107 24.57 -2.97 -0.90
CA SER A 107 24.90 -3.04 0.52
C SER A 107 23.83 -3.76 1.33
N ASN A 108 22.56 -3.68 0.91
CA ASN A 108 21.43 -4.34 1.52
C ASN A 108 20.53 -5.02 0.47
N PRO A 109 20.81 -6.27 0.08
CA PRO A 109 20.01 -6.99 -0.93
C PRO A 109 18.52 -7.14 -0.58
N ARG A 110 18.13 -7.01 0.69
CA ARG A 110 16.72 -7.05 1.11
C ARG A 110 15.95 -5.79 0.70
N SER A 111 16.63 -4.66 0.49
CA SER A 111 15.99 -3.42 0.05
C SER A 111 15.49 -3.48 -1.38
N ARG A 112 15.97 -4.42 -2.22
CA ARG A 112 15.68 -4.50 -3.67
C ARG A 112 14.21 -4.35 -4.09
N SER A 113 13.28 -4.73 -3.22
CA SER A 113 11.83 -4.68 -3.47
C SER A 113 11.10 -3.63 -2.65
N ALA A 114 11.84 -2.89 -1.81
CA ALA A 114 11.31 -1.82 -0.99
C ALA A 114 10.77 -0.68 -1.87
N LYS A 115 9.67 -0.10 -1.42
CA LYS A 115 9.08 1.12 -1.97
C LYS A 115 8.67 1.99 -0.80
N LEU A 116 9.16 3.22 -0.79
CA LEU A 116 8.79 4.22 0.20
C LEU A 116 7.66 5.09 -0.35
N ASN A 117 6.53 5.10 0.35
CA ASN A 117 5.35 5.88 0.03
C ASN A 117 5.18 6.97 1.10
N ILE A 118 4.90 8.19 0.65
CA ILE A 118 4.71 9.35 1.53
C ILE A 118 3.31 9.90 1.30
N LEU A 119 2.50 9.82 2.34
CA LEU A 119 1.14 10.35 2.37
C LEU A 119 1.09 11.52 3.34
N GLU A 120 0.30 12.53 3.04
CA GLU A 120 0.07 13.69 3.91
C GLU A 120 -1.41 13.77 4.24
N LYS A 121 -1.76 13.95 5.52
CA LYS A 121 -3.17 14.10 5.92
C LYS A 121 -3.76 15.33 5.23
N ALA A 122 -4.87 15.14 4.52
CA ALA A 122 -5.56 16.24 3.88
C ALA A 122 -6.05 17.25 4.94
N ASN A 123 -6.08 18.54 4.58
CA ASN A 123 -6.65 19.53 5.48
C ASN A 123 -8.13 19.23 5.71
N GLU A 124 -8.56 19.34 6.96
CA GLU A 124 -9.98 19.48 7.25
C GLU A 124 -10.36 20.92 6.93
N ASP A 125 -10.45 21.26 5.64
CA ASP A 125 -11.14 22.49 5.27
C ASP A 125 -12.62 22.26 5.61
N TYR A 126 -13.03 22.83 6.75
CA TYR A 126 -14.42 22.94 7.17
C TYR A 126 -15.19 23.62 6.04
N VAL A 127 -16.10 22.88 5.41
CA VAL A 127 -17.29 23.47 4.79
C VAL A 127 -18.34 23.59 5.88
#